data_AF-A0A1F8SLR0-F1
#
_entry.id   AF-A0A1F8SLR0-F1
#
_cell.length_a   1.000
_cell.length_b   1.000
_cell.length_c   1.000
_cell.angle_alpha   90.00
_cell.angle_beta   90.00
_cell.angle_gamma   90.00
#
_symmetry.space_group_name_H-M   'P 1'
#
loop_
_entity.id
_entity.type
_entity.pdbx_description
1 polymer ?
#
loop_
_entity_poly.entity_id
_entity_poly.type
_entity_poly.pdbx_seq_one_letter_code
_entity_poly.pdbx_strand_id
1 'polypeptide(L)'
;MYMIGVILLILVCAAIVAGIYLNVTARAAAVGRQIQEMQVRVYGYHYLTSDEGDGIVPIEELEQKIANLTSQLANLTSYQVMQERVKDLNLEPIDAEHIQYMEVPGYIDRQTTSLAPPPEPIVVNAYSIDPQFKESLFDWVVNQVNLAARYFNEVQP
;
A
#
# COMPACT_ATOMS: atom_id res chain seq x y z
N MET A 1 53.66 36.53 6.97
CA MET A 1 53.64 35.77 5.69
C MET A 1 53.04 34.37 5.85
N TYR A 2 53.35 33.61 6.91
CA TYR A 2 52.82 32.25 7.15
C TYR A 2 51.28 32.16 7.32
N MET A 3 50.66 33.10 8.06
CA MET A 3 49.21 33.08 8.29
C MET A 3 48.36 33.19 7.03
N ILE A 4 48.82 33.95 6.03
CA ILE A 4 48.12 34.11 4.75
C ILE A 4 48.12 32.78 3.98
N GLY A 5 49.23 32.04 4.02
CA GLY A 5 49.32 30.71 3.42
C GLY A 5 48.39 29.69 4.08
N VAL A 6 48.29 29.72 5.41
CA VAL A 6 47.38 28.82 6.16
C VAL A 6 45.91 29.12 5.84
N ILE A 7 45.53 30.41 5.77
CA ILE A 7 44.16 30.81 5.42
C ILE A 7 43.81 30.38 3.99
N LEU A 8 44.72 30.57 3.04
CA LEU A 8 44.50 30.15 1.66
C LEU A 8 44.39 28.63 1.54
N LEU A 9 45.18 27.87 2.30
CA LEU A 9 45.11 26.41 2.33
C LEU A 9 43.74 25.92 2.85
N ILE A 10 43.21 26.53 3.91
CA ILE A 10 41.89 26.19 4.44
C ILE A 10 40.80 26.48 3.41
N LEU A 11 40.87 27.62 2.73
CA LEU A 11 39.89 28.01 1.70
C LEU A 11 39.90 27.02 0.53
N VAL A 12 41.08 26.61 0.07
CA VAL A 12 41.21 25.60 -1.00
C VAL A 12 40.63 24.25 -0.56
N CYS A 13 40.92 23.80 0.66
CA CYS A 13 40.31 22.59 1.22
C CYS A 13 38.78 22.69 1.26
N ALA A 14 38.24 23.82 1.72
CA ALA A 14 36.79 24.05 1.76
C ALA A 14 36.17 24.05 0.35
N ALA A 15 36.83 24.66 -0.63
CA ALA A 15 36.38 24.68 -2.03
C ALA A 15 36.36 23.28 -2.65
N ILE A 16 37.37 22.44 -2.35
CA ILE A 16 37.42 21.04 -2.81
C ILE A 16 36.24 20.25 -2.22
N VAL A 17 35.99 20.38 -0.91
CA VAL A 17 34.87 19.69 -0.25
C VAL A 17 33.53 20.14 -0.83
N ALA A 18 33.35 21.44 -1.05
CA ALA A 18 32.14 21.99 -1.67
C ALA A 18 31.94 21.46 -3.10
N GLY A 19 33.02 21.39 -3.89
CA GLY A 19 32.98 20.85 -5.25
C GLY A 19 32.59 19.37 -5.30
N ILE A 20 33.13 18.55 -4.38
CA ILE A 20 32.75 17.13 -4.27
C ILE A 20 31.27 16.99 -3.90
N TYR A 21 30.80 17.76 -2.92
CA TYR A 21 29.41 17.71 -2.48
C TYR A 21 28.44 18.04 -3.63
N LEU A 22 28.71 19.13 -4.37
CA LEU A 22 27.91 19.53 -5.52
C LEU A 22 27.85 18.45 -6.62
N ASN A 23 28.98 17.80 -6.91
CA ASN A 23 29.05 16.74 -7.92
C ASN A 23 28.22 15.51 -7.52
N VAL A 24 28.27 15.12 -6.25
CA VAL A 24 27.45 14.01 -5.73
C VAL A 24 25.96 14.33 -5.82
N THR A 25 25.55 15.54 -5.41
CA THR A 25 24.15 15.97 -5.49
C THR A 25 23.66 16.01 -6.94
N ALA A 26 24.45 16.55 -7.87
CA ALA A 26 24.10 16.60 -9.29
C ALA A 26 23.93 15.20 -9.89
N ARG A 27 24.85 14.27 -9.56
CA ARG A 27 24.77 12.88 -10.02
C ARG A 27 23.57 12.15 -9.43
N ALA A 28 23.26 12.35 -8.15
CA ALA A 28 22.09 11.78 -7.50
C ALA A 28 20.78 12.27 -8.15
N ALA A 29 20.68 13.57 -8.45
CA ALA A 29 19.52 14.13 -9.15
C ALA A 29 19.37 13.58 -10.58
N ALA A 30 20.48 13.40 -11.30
CA ALA A 30 20.47 12.82 -12.64
C ALA A 30 20.00 11.35 -12.65
N VAL A 31 20.52 10.53 -11.75
CA VAL A 31 20.11 9.13 -11.59
C VAL A 31 18.67 9.03 -11.11
N GLY A 32 18.23 9.91 -10.21
CA GLY A 32 16.83 9.99 -9.76
C GLY A 32 15.86 10.22 -10.92
N ARG A 33 16.18 11.13 -11.85
CA ARG A 33 15.37 11.32 -13.06
C ARG A 33 15.33 10.10 -13.96
N GLN A 34 16.46 9.40 -14.12
CA GLN A 34 16.50 8.16 -14.90
C GLN A 34 15.64 7.06 -14.26
N ILE A 35 15.65 6.94 -12.92
CA ILE A 35 14.80 6.01 -12.19
C ILE A 35 13.33 6.35 -12.41
N GLN A 36 12.96 7.63 -12.33
CA GLN A 36 11.59 8.06 -12.60
C GLN A 36 11.15 7.73 -14.02
N GLU A 37 12.01 7.96 -15.03
CA GLU A 37 11.72 7.60 -16.42
C GLU A 37 11.54 6.09 -16.59
N MET A 38 12.41 5.28 -15.99
CA MET A 38 12.29 3.82 -16.00
C MET A 38 11.05 3.32 -15.24
N GLN A 39 10.69 3.95 -14.12
CA GLN A 39 9.48 3.62 -13.35
C GLN A 39 8.21 3.94 -14.14
N VAL A 40 8.15 5.09 -14.82
CA VAL A 40 7.05 5.42 -15.74
C VAL A 40 6.97 4.37 -16.85
N ARG A 41 8.10 3.92 -17.38
CA ARG A 41 8.16 2.84 -18.38
C ARG A 41 7.66 1.49 -17.84
N VAL A 42 7.94 1.14 -16.58
CA VAL A 42 7.62 -0.17 -16.01
C VAL A 42 6.19 -0.22 -15.45
N TYR A 43 5.74 0.83 -14.76
CA TYR A 43 4.43 0.87 -14.11
C TYR A 43 3.33 1.45 -15.01
N GLY A 44 3.65 2.44 -15.86
CA GLY A 44 2.67 3.07 -16.76
C GLY A 44 2.33 2.27 -18.02
N TYR A 45 2.80 1.01 -18.12
CA TYR A 45 2.75 0.21 -19.34
C TYR A 45 2.52 -1.29 -19.02
N HIS A 46 1.59 -1.60 -18.13
CA HIS A 46 1.11 -2.96 -17.99
C HIS A 46 -0.13 -3.12 -18.90
N TYR A 47 0.06 -3.78 -20.04
CA TYR A 47 -0.87 -3.75 -21.17
C TYR A 47 -1.86 -4.90 -21.12
N LEU A 48 -3.15 -4.61 -21.28
CA LEU A 48 -4.16 -5.60 -21.65
C LEU A 48 -4.62 -5.27 -23.07
N THR A 49 -4.28 -6.13 -24.02
CA THR A 49 -4.71 -5.98 -25.42
C THR A 49 -6.22 -6.24 -25.51
N SER A 50 -7.01 -5.24 -25.89
CA SER A 50 -8.44 -5.38 -26.19
C SER A 50 -8.67 -5.72 -27.67
N ASP A 51 -9.68 -6.55 -27.93
CA ASP A 51 -10.01 -7.18 -29.22
C ASP A 51 -10.66 -6.24 -30.26
N GLU A 52 -10.85 -4.96 -29.96
CA GLU A 52 -11.49 -4.00 -30.88
C GLU A 52 -10.61 -2.76 -31.07
N GLY A 53 -9.96 -2.68 -32.25
CA GLY A 53 -9.51 -1.42 -32.87
C GLY A 53 -8.29 -0.75 -32.25
N ASP A 54 -7.12 -1.02 -32.82
CA ASP A 54 -5.89 -0.22 -32.89
C ASP A 54 -5.80 1.00 -31.94
N GLY A 55 -5.60 0.74 -30.64
CA GLY A 55 -5.41 1.76 -29.63
C GLY A 55 -4.88 1.17 -28.33
N ILE A 56 -3.70 1.62 -27.93
CA ILE A 56 -3.06 1.21 -26.67
C ILE A 56 -3.71 2.03 -25.54
N VAL A 57 -4.42 1.36 -24.61
CA VAL A 57 -5.11 2.02 -23.49
C VAL A 57 -4.36 1.76 -22.16
N PRO A 58 -3.94 2.80 -21.42
CA PRO A 58 -3.28 2.64 -20.12
C PRO A 58 -4.25 2.12 -19.04
N ILE A 59 -3.72 1.45 -18.00
CA ILE A 59 -4.54 0.86 -16.93
C ILE A 59 -5.35 1.92 -16.19
N GLU A 60 -4.76 3.10 -15.98
CA GLU A 60 -5.39 4.20 -15.27
C GLU A 60 -6.66 4.68 -15.99
N GLU A 61 -6.65 4.67 -17.33
CA GLU A 61 -7.83 5.00 -18.14
C GLU A 61 -8.91 3.92 -18.02
N LEU A 62 -8.52 2.64 -17.97
CA LEU A 62 -9.45 1.55 -17.74
C LEU A 62 -10.09 1.63 -16.35
N GLU A 63 -9.30 1.88 -15.29
CA GLU A 63 -9.82 2.04 -13.94
C GLU A 63 -10.77 3.23 -13.82
N GLN A 64 -10.41 4.37 -14.44
CA GLN A 64 -11.29 5.54 -14.50
C GLN A 64 -12.59 5.21 -15.23
N LYS A 65 -12.53 4.45 -16.33
CA LYS A 65 -13.70 4.03 -17.08
C LYS A 65 -14.58 3.08 -16.26
N ILE A 66 -13.99 2.12 -15.56
CA ILE A 66 -14.70 1.21 -14.65
C ILE A 66 -15.39 2.03 -13.56
N ALA A 67 -14.69 2.92 -12.87
CA ALA A 67 -15.24 3.74 -11.80
C ALA A 67 -16.42 4.62 -12.28
N ASN A 68 -16.30 5.19 -13.48
CA ASN A 68 -17.36 5.97 -14.11
C ASN A 68 -18.58 5.08 -14.43
N LEU A 69 -18.37 3.94 -15.08
CA LEU A 69 -19.43 2.98 -15.39
C LEU A 69 -20.12 2.45 -14.13
N THR A 70 -19.37 2.17 -13.07
CA THR A 70 -19.94 1.76 -11.78
C THR A 70 -20.80 2.86 -11.16
N SER A 71 -20.38 4.11 -11.26
CA SER A 71 -21.15 5.27 -10.77
C SER A 71 -22.43 5.47 -11.58
N GLN A 72 -22.37 5.33 -12.90
CA GLN A 72 -23.54 5.37 -13.78
C GLN A 72 -24.51 4.22 -13.47
N LEU A 73 -24.00 3.01 -13.30
CA LEU A 73 -24.80 1.85 -12.94
C LEU A 73 -25.50 2.08 -11.60
N ALA A 74 -24.77 2.53 -10.58
CA ALA A 74 -25.32 2.82 -9.26
C ALA A 74 -26.43 3.87 -9.32
N ASN A 75 -26.28 4.90 -10.17
CA ASN A 75 -27.33 5.89 -10.41
C ASN A 75 -28.57 5.25 -11.06
N LEU A 76 -28.39 4.47 -12.14
CA LEU A 76 -29.48 3.81 -12.85
C LEU A 76 -30.23 2.77 -11.99
N THR A 77 -29.52 2.10 -11.08
CA THR A 77 -30.10 1.12 -10.14
C THR A 77 -30.53 1.76 -8.82
N SER A 78 -30.38 3.08 -8.67
CA SER A 78 -30.78 3.77 -7.46
C SER A 78 -32.28 3.66 -7.25
N TYR A 79 -32.70 3.61 -5.99
CA TYR A 79 -34.11 3.55 -5.62
C TYR A 79 -34.91 4.70 -6.25
N GLN A 80 -34.34 5.91 -6.29
CA GLN A 80 -35.01 7.07 -6.86
C GLN A 80 -35.32 6.87 -8.36
N VAL A 81 -34.32 6.50 -9.17
CA VAL A 81 -34.49 6.28 -10.62
C VAL A 81 -35.41 5.10 -10.90
N MET A 82 -35.34 4.05 -10.06
CA MET A 82 -36.28 2.93 -10.13
C MET A 82 -37.72 3.39 -9.88
N GLN A 83 -37.97 4.20 -8.85
CA GLN A 83 -39.30 4.69 -8.50
C GLN A 83 -39.87 5.64 -9.56
N GLU A 84 -39.03 6.48 -10.17
CA GLU A 84 -39.42 7.29 -11.33
C GLU A 84 -39.84 6.39 -12.49
N ARG A 85 -39.04 5.36 -12.83
CA ARG A 85 -39.37 4.39 -13.88
C ARG A 85 -40.66 3.62 -13.60
N VAL A 86 -40.91 3.24 -12.34
CA VAL A 86 -42.14 2.56 -11.90
C VAL A 86 -43.37 3.45 -12.18
N LYS A 87 -43.28 4.74 -11.86
CA LYS A 87 -44.35 5.71 -12.14
C LYS A 87 -44.58 5.89 -13.64
N ASP A 88 -43.50 6.04 -14.42
CA ASP A 88 -43.60 6.22 -15.88
C ASP A 88 -44.22 5.00 -16.58
N LEU A 89 -43.97 3.81 -16.07
CA LEU A 89 -44.53 2.56 -16.57
C LEU A 89 -45.94 2.26 -16.04
N ASN A 90 -46.53 3.16 -15.24
CA ASN A 90 -47.81 2.95 -14.53
C ASN A 90 -47.83 1.63 -13.75
N LEU A 91 -46.70 1.28 -13.14
CA LEU A 91 -46.57 0.12 -12.28
C LEU A 91 -46.89 0.53 -10.85
N GLU A 92 -47.55 -0.36 -10.12
CA GLU A 92 -47.87 -0.15 -8.71
C GLU A 92 -47.12 -1.17 -7.84
N PRO A 93 -46.74 -0.80 -6.60
CA PRO A 93 -46.18 -1.76 -5.66
C PRO A 93 -47.18 -2.89 -5.40
N ILE A 94 -46.74 -4.14 -5.57
CA ILE A 94 -47.58 -5.31 -5.33
C ILE A 94 -47.75 -5.56 -3.83
N ASP A 95 -48.99 -5.80 -3.40
CA ASP A 95 -49.29 -6.24 -2.04
C ASP A 95 -49.03 -7.75 -1.90
N ALA A 96 -48.65 -8.21 -0.71
CA ALA A 96 -48.32 -9.60 -0.42
C ALA A 96 -49.48 -10.57 -0.73
N GLU A 97 -50.72 -10.10 -0.60
CA GLU A 97 -51.95 -10.87 -0.89
C GLU A 97 -52.13 -11.16 -2.40
N HIS A 98 -51.46 -10.41 -3.27
CA HIS A 98 -51.58 -10.50 -4.72
C HIS A 98 -50.38 -11.21 -5.40
N ILE A 99 -49.43 -11.73 -4.62
CA ILE A 99 -48.26 -12.44 -5.15
C ILE A 99 -48.68 -13.83 -5.63
N GLN A 100 -48.54 -14.07 -6.94
CA GLN A 100 -48.71 -15.39 -7.53
C GLN A 100 -47.35 -16.06 -7.75
N TYR A 101 -47.17 -17.24 -7.16
CA TYR A 101 -45.97 -18.05 -7.35
C TYR A 101 -46.11 -18.90 -8.61
N MET A 102 -45.14 -18.78 -9.52
CA MET A 102 -45.02 -19.64 -10.69
C MET A 102 -43.86 -20.61 -10.46
N GLU A 103 -44.14 -21.90 -10.51
CA GLU A 103 -43.09 -22.91 -10.50
C GLU A 103 -42.32 -22.82 -11.82
N VAL A 104 -41.01 -22.55 -11.73
CA VAL A 104 -40.12 -22.51 -12.89
C VAL A 104 -39.50 -23.89 -13.06
N PRO A 105 -39.84 -24.66 -14.12
CA PRO A 105 -39.27 -25.97 -14.33
C PRO A 105 -37.75 -25.90 -14.46
N GLY A 106 -37.03 -26.70 -13.67
CA GLY A 106 -35.56 -26.73 -13.67
C GLY A 106 -34.90 -25.68 -12.77
N TYR A 107 -35.65 -24.95 -11.94
CA TYR A 107 -35.06 -24.07 -10.94
C TYR A 107 -34.30 -24.88 -9.87
N ILE A 108 -33.01 -24.58 -9.74
CA ILE A 108 -32.15 -25.15 -8.70
C ILE A 108 -31.99 -24.05 -7.63
N ASP A 109 -32.39 -24.35 -6.39
CA ASP A 109 -32.20 -23.42 -5.28
C ASP A 109 -30.74 -23.03 -5.12
N ARG A 110 -30.51 -21.79 -4.67
CA ARG A 110 -29.17 -21.30 -4.35
C ARG A 110 -28.61 -22.15 -3.20
N GLN A 111 -27.71 -23.06 -3.54
CA GLN A 111 -26.96 -23.80 -2.52
C GLN A 111 -26.02 -22.81 -1.83
N THR A 112 -26.35 -22.44 -0.59
CA THR A 112 -25.44 -21.68 0.27
C THR A 112 -24.30 -22.61 0.68
N THR A 113 -23.26 -22.70 -0.16
CA THR A 113 -22.03 -23.36 0.24
C THR A 113 -21.41 -22.55 1.38
N SER A 114 -21.43 -23.10 2.60
CA SER A 114 -20.62 -22.59 3.70
C SER A 114 -19.16 -22.91 3.39
N LEU A 115 -18.48 -21.98 2.73
CA LEU A 115 -17.06 -22.09 2.36
C LEU A 115 -16.13 -21.93 3.57
N ALA A 116 -16.65 -21.46 4.70
CA ALA A 116 -15.89 -21.33 5.93
C ALA A 116 -16.01 -22.64 6.75
N PRO A 117 -14.88 -23.20 7.21
CA PRO A 117 -14.89 -24.15 8.31
C PRO A 117 -15.62 -23.53 9.51
N PRO A 118 -16.35 -24.32 10.33
CA PRO A 118 -16.86 -23.85 11.61
C PRO A 118 -15.70 -23.20 12.39
N PRO A 119 -15.90 -22.02 13.01
CA PRO A 119 -14.83 -21.37 13.75
C PRO A 119 -14.35 -22.32 14.85
N GLU A 120 -13.14 -22.86 14.66
CA GLU A 120 -12.48 -23.61 15.71
C GLU A 120 -12.24 -22.64 16.87
N PRO A 121 -12.48 -23.05 18.13
CA PRO A 121 -12.10 -22.23 19.27
C PRO A 121 -10.62 -21.96 19.14
N ILE A 122 -10.28 -20.68 18.94
CA ILE A 122 -8.91 -20.20 18.84
C ILE A 122 -8.30 -20.50 20.21
N VAL A 123 -7.64 -21.66 20.34
CA VAL A 123 -6.82 -21.95 21.50
C VAL A 123 -5.63 -21.03 21.31
N VAL A 124 -5.75 -19.83 21.84
CA VAL A 124 -4.62 -18.91 21.97
C VAL A 124 -3.71 -19.62 22.97
N ASN A 125 -2.86 -20.51 22.47
CA ASN A 125 -1.61 -20.80 23.10
C ASN A 125 -0.92 -19.43 23.11
N ALA A 126 -1.11 -18.70 24.21
CA ALA A 126 -0.31 -17.53 24.50
C ALA A 126 1.11 -18.06 24.48
N TYR A 127 1.76 -17.91 23.33
CA TYR A 127 3.15 -18.22 23.11
C TYR A 127 3.83 -17.59 24.31
N SER A 128 4.32 -18.42 25.23
CA SER A 128 4.95 -17.93 26.43
C SER A 128 6.19 -17.24 25.90
N ILE A 129 6.09 -15.92 25.73
CA ILE A 129 7.16 -15.09 25.20
C ILE A 129 8.39 -15.48 26.00
N ASP A 130 9.40 -15.97 25.28
CA ASP A 130 10.63 -16.46 25.85
C ASP A 130 11.15 -15.38 26.81
N PRO A 131 11.50 -15.72 28.08
CA PRO A 131 11.86 -14.74 29.09
C PRO A 131 12.86 -13.67 28.63
N GLN A 132 13.75 -13.99 27.68
CA GLN A 132 14.69 -13.05 27.08
C GLN A 132 14.02 -11.87 26.35
N PHE A 133 12.81 -12.02 25.81
CA PHE A 133 12.05 -10.93 25.19
C PHE A 133 11.13 -10.18 26.19
N LYS A 134 11.10 -10.59 27.45
CA LYS A 134 10.45 -9.85 28.55
C LYS A 134 11.40 -8.94 29.30
N GLU A 135 12.71 -9.07 29.05
CA GLU A 135 13.71 -8.23 29.69
C GLU A 135 13.72 -6.84 29.03
N SER A 136 13.78 -5.79 29.86
CA SER A 136 13.90 -4.43 29.35
C SER A 136 15.28 -4.25 28.73
N LEU A 137 15.34 -3.72 27.51
CA LEU A 137 16.61 -3.39 26.84
C LEU A 137 17.50 -2.48 27.70
N PHE A 138 16.90 -1.63 28.53
CA PHE A 138 17.66 -0.79 29.47
C PHE A 138 18.31 -1.60 30.60
N ASP A 139 17.64 -2.63 31.11
CA ASP A 139 18.18 -3.52 32.16
C ASP A 139 19.37 -4.32 31.62
N TRP A 140 19.23 -4.85 30.40
CA TRP A 140 20.32 -5.52 29.70
C TRP A 140 21.52 -4.58 29.46
N VAL A 141 21.30 -3.34 29.00
CA VAL A 141 22.39 -2.36 28.78
C VAL A 141 23.10 -2.04 30.09
N VAL A 142 22.37 -1.81 31.18
CA VAL A 142 22.96 -1.54 32.51
C VAL A 142 23.81 -2.72 32.98
N ASN A 143 23.31 -3.95 32.81
CA ASN A 143 24.06 -5.15 33.17
C ASN A 143 25.35 -5.27 32.35
N GLN A 144 25.29 -4.95 31.06
CA GLN A 144 26.44 -5.04 30.16
C GLN A 144 27.52 -3.99 30.44
N VAL A 145 27.11 -2.76 30.80
CA VAL A 145 28.03 -1.70 31.24
C VAL A 145 28.69 -2.09 32.57
N ASN A 146 27.93 -2.65 33.51
CA ASN A 146 28.46 -3.12 34.78
C ASN A 146 29.45 -4.29 34.62
N LEU A 147 29.17 -5.24 33.72
CA LEU A 147 30.09 -6.32 33.38
C LEU A 147 31.39 -5.77 32.78
N ALA A 148 31.29 -4.86 31.80
CA ALA A 148 32.46 -4.21 31.21
C ALA A 148 33.30 -3.46 32.26
N ALA A 149 32.64 -2.71 33.15
CA ALA A 149 33.32 -1.99 34.24
C ALA A 149 34.05 -2.93 35.21
N ARG A 150 33.50 -4.12 35.50
CA ARG A 150 34.18 -5.14 36.31
C ARG A 150 35.43 -5.70 35.62
N TYR A 151 35.36 -5.98 34.32
CA TYR A 151 36.55 -6.41 33.55
C TYR A 151 37.64 -5.33 33.50
N PHE A 152 37.28 -4.05 33.50
CA PHE A 152 38.26 -2.97 33.61
C PHE A 152 38.85 -2.82 35.02
N ASN A 153 38.10 -3.15 36.08
CA ASN A 153 38.58 -3.11 37.46
C ASN A 153 39.43 -4.33 37.86
N GLU A 154 39.26 -5.48 37.22
CA GLU A 154 40.10 -6.68 37.44
C GLU A 154 41.46 -6.61 36.69
N VAL A 155 41.67 -5.59 35.86
CA VAL A 155 42.90 -5.38 35.06
C VAL A 155 43.65 -4.11 35.51
N GLN A 156 43.66 -3.82 36.82
CA GLN A 156 44.70 -2.98 37.42
C GLN A 156 45.55 -3.84 38.38
N PRO A 157 46.90 -3.76 38.30
CA PRO A 157 47.81 -4.56 39.13
C PRO A 157 47.73 -4.21 40.61
#